data_AF-A0A2A5AVT6-F1
#
_entry.id   AF-A0A2A5AVT6-F1
#
_cell.length_a   1.000
_cell.length_b   1.000
_cell.length_c   1.000
_cell.angle_alpha   90.00
_cell.angle_beta   90.00
_cell.angle_gamma   90.00
#
_symmetry.space_group_name_H-M   'P 1'
#
loop_
_entity.id
_entity.type
_entity.pdbx_description
1 polymer ?
#
loop_
_entity_poly.entity_id
_entity_poly.type
_entity_poly.pdbx_seq_one_letter_code
_entity_poly.pdbx_strand_id
1 'polypeptide(L)'
;MKITQLLAITALLSFSSISLAREGSANVSSACASVEFMAKMVALNTMLPADYDDVAEMIDTQDNLAQMNLLICQPVILTGYRRGNTYYNNGSLASNDLYHKAWYFPNGQLFMAEPGEDTTMYYPNGRIMAYHWTHSDQAIFWPNGNLATNYFRAFDETWYYPDGKIISYEAGYKGGRWFYPFQRLDGGIGQEVISSNWGDEDDNFTFLNFREDGSLFTSRERIRRKLIFDDIDLLDVPGVLLIITRLYQASDSAKQFAPADVNITGAPY
;
A
#
# COMPACT_ATOMS: atom_id res chain seq x y z
N MET A 1 53.66 19.82 23.86
CA MET A 1 52.52 19.05 24.43
C MET A 1 51.14 19.43 23.90
N LYS A 2 50.92 20.54 23.17
CA LYS A 2 49.59 20.93 22.65
C LYS A 2 49.23 20.38 21.25
N ILE A 3 50.22 20.01 20.43
CA ILE A 3 49.99 19.56 19.04
C ILE A 3 49.58 18.07 18.99
N THR A 4 50.08 17.24 19.92
CA THR A 4 49.74 15.82 20.02
C THR A 4 48.31 15.57 20.53
N GLN A 5 47.75 16.47 21.33
CA GLN A 5 46.34 16.40 21.76
C GLN A 5 45.37 16.79 20.64
N LEU A 6 45.76 17.67 19.71
CA LEU A 6 44.89 18.09 18.59
C LEU A 6 44.75 17.00 17.51
N LEU A 7 45.82 16.23 17.27
CA LEU A 7 45.85 15.10 16.32
C LEU A 7 45.04 13.90 16.82
N ALA A 8 45.00 13.67 18.14
CA ALA A 8 44.20 12.60 18.72
C ALA A 8 42.69 12.85 18.56
N ILE A 9 42.24 14.11 18.65
CA ILE A 9 40.82 14.47 18.51
C ILE A 9 40.35 14.39 17.06
N THR A 10 41.22 14.69 16.08
CA THR A 10 40.89 14.55 14.65
C THR A 10 40.84 13.09 14.19
N ALA A 11 41.66 12.21 14.78
CA ALA A 11 41.62 10.77 14.50
C ALA A 11 40.43 10.05 15.16
N LEU A 12 39.88 10.58 16.26
CA LEU A 12 38.69 10.02 16.92
C LEU A 12 37.36 10.43 16.24
N LEU A 13 37.34 11.54 15.51
CA LEU A 13 36.17 12.00 14.75
C LEU A 13 36.01 11.33 13.37
N SER A 14 37.02 10.60 12.89
CA SER A 14 36.96 9.88 11.61
C SER A 14 36.40 8.45 11.70
N PHE A 15 36.01 7.99 12.89
CA PHE A 15 35.50 6.62 13.12
C PHE A 15 34.04 6.54 13.56
N SER A 16 33.26 7.63 13.49
CA SER A 16 31.83 7.59 13.77
C SER A 16 31.00 7.26 12.52
N SER A 17 30.76 5.96 12.32
CA SER A 17 29.51 5.35 11.82
C SER A 17 28.74 6.06 10.69
N ILE A 18 29.26 6.00 9.45
CA ILE A 18 28.49 6.36 8.25
C ILE A 18 27.59 5.18 7.79
N SER A 19 27.84 3.96 8.25
CA SER A 19 27.09 2.76 7.83
C SER A 19 25.66 2.71 8.36
N LEU A 20 25.43 3.07 9.63
CA LEU A 20 24.11 2.99 10.29
C LEU A 20 23.07 3.96 9.71
N ALA A 21 23.48 5.14 9.28
CA ALA A 21 22.56 6.11 8.67
C ALA A 21 22.05 5.65 7.30
N ARG A 22 22.83 4.81 6.60
CA ARG A 22 22.49 4.27 5.29
C ARG A 22 21.44 3.15 5.40
N GLU A 23 21.54 2.31 6.43
CA GLU A 23 20.53 1.29 6.77
C GLU A 23 19.23 1.95 7.27
N GLY A 24 19.31 2.91 8.20
CA GLY A 24 18.11 3.57 8.74
C GLY A 24 17.28 4.32 7.68
N SER A 25 17.92 4.96 6.70
CA SER A 25 17.19 5.62 5.60
C SER A 25 16.45 4.61 4.70
N ALA A 26 17.02 3.42 4.49
CA ALA A 26 16.35 2.36 3.73
C ALA A 26 15.15 1.80 4.50
N ASN A 27 15.28 1.63 5.81
CA ASN A 27 14.20 1.19 6.70
C ASN A 27 12.99 2.13 6.64
N VAL A 28 13.21 3.45 6.71
CA VAL A 28 12.12 4.44 6.56
C VAL A 28 11.51 4.39 5.18
N SER A 29 12.32 4.33 4.12
CA SER A 29 11.82 4.24 2.75
C SER A 29 10.93 3.01 2.55
N SER A 30 11.37 1.86 3.06
CA SER A 30 10.60 0.61 3.02
C SER A 30 9.30 0.74 3.81
N ALA A 31 9.34 1.26 5.04
CA ALA A 31 8.16 1.45 5.86
C ALA A 31 7.16 2.40 5.18
N CYS A 32 7.62 3.45 4.50
CA CYS A 32 6.76 4.36 3.75
C CYS A 32 6.09 3.73 2.54
N ALA A 33 6.78 2.86 1.80
CA ALA A 33 6.15 2.03 0.77
C ALA A 33 5.06 1.12 1.39
N SER A 34 5.27 0.61 2.61
CA SER A 34 4.24 -0.15 3.33
C SER A 34 3.01 0.70 3.70
N VAL A 35 3.21 1.97 4.09
CA VAL A 35 2.10 2.91 4.35
C VAL A 35 1.28 3.14 3.09
N GLU A 36 1.96 3.32 1.94
CA GLU A 36 1.29 3.47 0.65
C GLU A 36 0.46 2.23 0.32
N PHE A 37 1.04 1.04 0.41
CA PHE A 37 0.32 -0.21 0.16
C PHE A 37 -0.91 -0.34 1.06
N MET A 38 -0.74 -0.07 2.36
CA MET A 38 -1.84 -0.08 3.33
C MET A 38 -2.94 0.92 2.96
N ALA A 39 -2.57 2.13 2.54
CA ALA A 39 -3.52 3.13 2.10
C ALA A 39 -4.27 2.71 0.83
N LYS A 40 -3.62 2.00 -0.09
CA LYS A 40 -4.28 1.43 -1.27
C LYS A 40 -5.33 0.39 -0.86
N MET A 41 -4.97 -0.48 0.08
CA MET A 41 -5.87 -1.49 0.63
C MET A 41 -7.09 -0.87 1.31
N VAL A 42 -6.90 0.15 2.16
CA VAL A 42 -7.98 0.88 2.83
C VAL A 42 -8.88 1.60 1.84
N ALA A 43 -8.31 2.28 0.85
CA ALA A 43 -9.09 3.00 -0.15
C ALA A 43 -9.98 2.05 -0.96
N LEU A 44 -9.45 0.90 -1.40
CA LEU A 44 -10.26 -0.10 -2.10
C LEU A 44 -11.36 -0.67 -1.22
N ASN A 45 -11.07 -1.00 0.04
CA ASN A 45 -12.07 -1.52 0.96
C ASN A 45 -13.18 -0.49 1.25
N THR A 46 -12.84 0.79 1.23
CA THR A 46 -13.81 1.88 1.41
C THR A 46 -14.70 2.04 0.17
N MET A 47 -14.16 1.86 -1.03
CA MET A 47 -14.91 1.93 -2.29
C MET A 47 -15.78 0.70 -2.54
N LEU A 48 -15.26 -0.47 -2.16
CA LEU A 48 -15.87 -1.78 -2.38
C LEU A 48 -16.02 -2.51 -1.03
N PRO A 49 -16.86 -2.00 -0.12
CA PRO A 49 -17.05 -2.60 1.20
C PRO A 49 -17.71 -3.97 1.07
N ALA A 50 -17.35 -4.89 1.97
CA ALA A 50 -18.13 -6.10 2.19
C ALA A 50 -19.46 -5.77 2.90
N ASP A 51 -20.40 -6.71 2.89
CA ASP A 51 -21.79 -6.51 3.37
C ASP A 51 -21.91 -5.97 4.81
N TYR A 52 -20.91 -6.18 5.66
CA TYR A 52 -20.90 -5.80 7.07
C TYR A 52 -19.76 -4.84 7.44
N ASP A 53 -19.08 -4.26 6.47
CA ASP A 53 -18.00 -3.32 6.74
C ASP A 53 -18.54 -1.98 7.25
N ASP A 54 -17.89 -1.42 8.27
CA ASP A 54 -18.18 -0.07 8.75
C ASP A 54 -17.37 0.95 7.93
N VAL A 55 -18.04 1.62 7.00
CA VAL A 55 -17.42 2.63 6.14
C VAL A 55 -16.92 3.83 6.93
N ALA A 56 -17.54 4.17 8.07
CA ALA A 56 -17.06 5.28 8.91
C ALA A 56 -15.74 4.90 9.60
N GLU A 57 -15.62 3.67 10.10
CA GLU A 57 -14.35 3.14 10.63
C GLU A 57 -13.24 3.16 9.57
N MET A 58 -13.56 2.84 8.32
CA MET A 58 -12.60 2.87 7.22
C MET A 58 -12.14 4.29 6.86
N ILE A 59 -13.04 5.27 6.90
CA ILE A 59 -12.69 6.68 6.71
C ILE A 59 -11.77 7.15 7.85
N ASP A 60 -12.09 6.80 9.10
CA ASP A 60 -11.21 7.10 10.25
C ASP A 60 -9.83 6.45 10.09
N THR A 61 -9.79 5.21 9.59
CA THR A 61 -8.55 4.49 9.27
C THR A 61 -7.73 5.26 8.23
N GLN A 62 -8.39 5.77 7.19
CA GLN A 62 -7.73 6.55 6.15
C GLN A 62 -7.16 7.89 6.68
N ASP A 63 -7.87 8.58 7.57
CA ASP A 63 -7.41 9.83 8.17
C ASP A 63 -6.19 9.64 9.08
N ASN A 64 -6.14 8.51 9.81
CA ASN A 64 -4.95 8.13 10.59
C ASN A 64 -3.73 7.89 9.69
N LEU A 65 -3.92 7.21 8.57
CA LEU A 65 -2.86 6.98 7.57
C LEU A 65 -2.38 8.29 6.95
N ALA A 66 -3.29 9.23 6.65
CA ALA A 66 -2.96 10.54 6.09
C ALA A 66 -2.01 11.32 6.99
N GLN A 67 -2.34 11.37 8.28
CA GLN A 67 -1.51 12.05 9.27
C GLN A 67 -0.13 11.39 9.42
N MET A 68 -0.08 10.05 9.44
CA MET A 68 1.19 9.32 9.49
C MET A 68 2.07 9.58 8.27
N ASN A 69 1.49 9.53 7.06
CA ASN A 69 2.22 9.80 5.83
C ASN A 69 2.80 11.22 5.82
N LEU A 70 1.99 12.23 6.16
CA LEU A 70 2.43 13.63 6.21
C LEU A 70 3.57 13.86 7.21
N LEU A 71 3.53 13.16 8.35
CA LEU A 71 4.51 13.36 9.42
C LEU A 71 5.80 12.55 9.18
N ILE A 72 5.67 11.27 8.84
CA ILE A 72 6.77 10.32 8.86
C ILE A 72 7.37 10.08 7.46
N CYS A 73 6.54 10.09 6.42
CA CYS A 73 6.97 9.71 5.06
C CYS A 73 7.23 10.88 4.11
N GLN A 74 6.56 12.01 4.31
CA GLN A 74 6.82 13.24 3.56
C GLN A 74 7.89 14.21 4.14
N PRO A 75 8.62 13.96 5.25
CA PRO A 75 9.58 14.93 5.75
C PRO A 75 10.82 14.99 4.83
N VAL A 76 10.98 16.13 4.16
CA VAL A 76 12.09 16.44 3.23
C VAL A 76 13.48 16.26 3.85
N ILE A 77 13.61 16.27 5.18
CA ILE A 77 14.88 16.08 5.90
C ILE A 77 14.64 15.33 7.22
N LEU A 78 15.12 14.10 7.30
CA LEU A 78 15.29 13.38 8.57
C LEU A 78 16.59 13.83 9.22
N THR A 79 16.48 14.64 10.28
CA THR A 79 17.61 15.04 11.12
C THR A 79 17.55 14.31 12.45
N GLY A 80 18.65 14.28 13.21
CA GLY A 80 18.61 13.73 14.58
C GLY A 80 17.52 14.34 15.47
N TYR A 81 17.11 15.59 15.19
CA TYR A 81 16.01 16.28 15.87
C TYR A 81 14.61 15.85 15.40
N ARG A 82 14.44 15.52 14.12
CA ARG A 82 13.15 15.09 13.55
C ARG A 82 12.92 13.58 13.58
N ARG A 83 14.01 12.82 13.73
CA ARG A 83 14.02 11.35 13.84
C ARG A 83 13.60 10.87 15.23
N GLY A 84 14.07 11.56 16.26
CA GLY A 84 13.87 11.17 17.65
C GLY A 84 12.65 11.83 18.27
N ASN A 85 11.87 11.08 19.05
CA ASN A 85 10.70 11.56 19.78
C ASN A 85 9.75 12.38 18.89
N THR A 86 9.29 11.75 17.80
CA THR A 86 8.36 12.34 16.84
C THR A 86 6.94 12.21 17.38
N TYR A 87 6.18 13.31 17.38
CA TYR A 87 4.79 13.35 17.87
C TYR A 87 3.87 13.94 16.80
N TYR A 88 2.62 13.47 16.80
CA TYR A 88 1.54 14.09 16.05
C TYR A 88 1.06 15.38 16.72
N ASN A 89 0.27 16.17 15.99
CA ASN A 89 -0.30 17.42 16.51
C ASN A 89 -1.22 17.21 17.73
N ASN A 90 -1.81 16.01 17.86
CA ASN A 90 -2.63 15.63 19.01
C ASN A 90 -1.80 15.20 20.24
N GLY A 91 -0.46 15.24 20.16
CA GLY A 91 0.46 14.86 21.23
C GLY A 91 0.75 13.37 21.35
N SER A 92 0.14 12.51 20.53
CA SER A 92 0.47 11.08 20.48
C SER A 92 1.87 10.88 19.91
N LEU A 93 2.59 9.88 20.44
CA LEU A 93 3.92 9.53 19.99
C LEU A 93 3.81 8.76 18.68
N ALA A 94 4.48 9.24 17.63
CA ALA A 94 4.65 8.52 16.38
C ALA A 94 5.79 7.49 16.50
N SER A 95 6.96 7.92 16.98
CA SER A 95 8.08 7.02 17.31
C SER A 95 9.13 7.73 18.15
N ASN A 96 9.89 6.97 18.94
CA ASN A 96 11.08 7.49 19.62
C ASN A 96 12.32 7.48 18.71
N ASP A 97 12.34 6.67 17.65
CA ASP A 97 13.37 6.64 16.62
C ASP A 97 12.80 6.07 15.33
N LEU A 98 12.58 6.93 14.34
CA LEU A 98 12.00 6.53 13.06
C LEU A 98 12.81 5.49 12.28
N TYR A 99 14.09 5.22 12.62
CA TYR A 99 14.90 4.23 11.92
C TYR A 99 14.83 2.80 12.48
N HIS A 100 14.59 2.65 13.77
CA HIS A 100 14.84 1.38 14.48
C HIS A 100 13.86 1.08 15.61
N LYS A 101 12.76 1.85 15.70
CA LYS A 101 11.77 1.69 16.76
C LYS A 101 10.37 1.71 16.17
N ALA A 102 9.44 1.23 16.98
CA ALA A 102 8.04 1.10 16.61
C ALA A 102 7.45 2.42 16.12
N TRP A 103 6.58 2.31 15.12
CA TRP A 103 5.76 3.40 14.63
C TRP A 103 4.34 3.20 15.11
N TYR A 104 3.69 4.28 15.51
CA TYR A 104 2.32 4.29 15.97
C TYR A 104 1.51 5.28 15.15
N PHE A 105 0.23 4.98 14.95
CA PHE A 105 -0.75 5.87 14.37
C PHE A 105 -1.14 7.00 15.35
N PRO A 106 -1.80 8.08 14.87
CA PRO A 106 -2.26 9.16 15.74
C PRO A 106 -3.22 8.73 16.85
N ASN A 107 -3.94 7.63 16.66
CA ASN A 107 -4.82 7.03 17.68
C ASN A 107 -4.06 6.15 18.70
N GLY A 108 -2.74 6.03 18.59
CA GLY A 108 -1.89 5.21 19.47
C GLY A 108 -1.81 3.73 19.09
N GLN A 109 -2.53 3.29 18.05
CA GLN A 109 -2.42 1.93 17.55
C GLN A 109 -1.01 1.71 16.97
N LEU A 110 -0.40 0.57 17.30
CA LEU A 110 0.87 0.14 16.71
C LEU A 110 0.67 -0.04 15.20
N PHE A 111 1.57 0.51 14.38
CA PHE A 111 1.64 0.24 12.94
C PHE A 111 2.58 -0.94 12.68
N MET A 112 3.84 -0.81 13.11
CA MET A 112 4.87 -1.85 13.02
C MET A 112 5.86 -1.70 14.17
N ALA A 113 6.44 -2.81 14.62
CA ALA A 113 7.36 -2.83 15.75
C ALA A 113 8.74 -2.26 15.41
N GLU A 114 9.19 -2.42 14.17
CA GLU A 114 10.45 -1.90 13.68
C GLU A 114 10.41 -1.76 12.15
N PRO A 115 10.75 -0.57 11.59
CA PRO A 115 10.74 -0.36 10.16
C PRO A 115 11.92 -1.10 9.49
N GLY A 116 11.65 -1.69 8.32
CA GLY A 116 12.64 -2.46 7.56
C GLY A 116 12.89 -3.89 8.06
N GLU A 117 12.33 -4.27 9.21
CA GLU A 117 12.47 -5.60 9.79
C GLU A 117 11.23 -6.47 9.56
N ASP A 118 11.41 -7.79 9.68
CA ASP A 118 10.29 -8.74 9.59
C ASP A 118 9.38 -8.62 10.80
N THR A 119 8.25 -7.93 10.63
CA THR A 119 7.31 -7.66 11.72
C THR A 119 5.87 -7.78 11.27
N THR A 120 4.98 -7.97 12.25
CA THR A 120 3.54 -7.83 12.05
C THR A 120 3.20 -6.37 11.76
N MET A 121 2.42 -6.16 10.72
CA MET A 121 1.82 -4.88 10.40
C MET A 121 0.36 -4.83 10.77
N TYR A 122 -0.07 -3.71 11.32
CA TYR A 122 -1.44 -3.49 11.76
C TYR A 122 -2.04 -2.26 11.09
N TYR A 123 -3.33 -2.33 10.79
CA TYR A 123 -4.14 -1.18 10.43
C TYR A 123 -4.41 -0.29 11.66
N PRO A 124 -4.80 0.98 11.46
CA PRO A 124 -5.24 1.88 12.53
C PRO A 124 -6.37 1.33 13.41
N ASN A 125 -7.25 0.47 12.88
CA ASN A 125 -8.31 -0.21 13.65
C ASN A 125 -7.81 -1.43 14.45
N GLY A 126 -6.50 -1.72 14.42
CA GLY A 126 -5.87 -2.80 15.18
C GLY A 126 -5.93 -4.17 14.51
N ARG A 127 -6.60 -4.30 13.36
CA ARG A 127 -6.56 -5.54 12.57
C ARG A 127 -5.18 -5.73 11.93
N ILE A 128 -4.83 -6.99 11.73
CA ILE A 128 -3.55 -7.37 11.13
C ILE A 128 -3.67 -7.23 9.62
N MET A 129 -2.64 -6.66 9.00
CA MET A 129 -2.46 -6.61 7.56
C MET A 129 -1.57 -7.76 7.07
N ALA A 130 -0.46 -8.00 7.76
CA ALA A 130 0.54 -9.00 7.44
C ALA A 130 1.23 -9.45 8.74
N TYR A 131 1.60 -10.72 8.84
CA TYR A 131 2.31 -11.25 10.02
C TYR A 131 3.85 -11.13 9.89
N HIS A 132 4.36 -11.15 8.66
CA HIS A 132 5.79 -11.25 8.34
C HIS A 132 6.16 -10.34 7.17
N TRP A 133 5.98 -9.03 7.31
CA TRP A 133 5.95 -8.08 6.18
C TRP A 133 7.10 -8.19 5.16
N THR A 134 8.30 -8.58 5.60
CA THR A 134 9.47 -8.66 4.71
C THR A 134 9.51 -9.94 3.88
N HIS A 135 8.77 -10.97 4.24
CA HIS A 135 8.74 -12.22 3.49
C HIS A 135 7.78 -12.13 2.30
N SER A 136 8.25 -12.58 1.13
CA SER A 136 7.37 -13.09 0.09
C SER A 136 6.60 -14.31 0.62
N ASP A 137 5.48 -14.65 -0.03
CA ASP A 137 4.76 -15.90 0.25
C ASP A 137 4.02 -15.93 1.60
N GLN A 138 3.55 -14.77 2.06
CA GLN A 138 2.71 -14.64 3.24
C GLN A 138 1.30 -14.18 2.90
N ALA A 139 0.37 -14.42 3.83
CA ALA A 139 -0.99 -13.92 3.71
C ALA A 139 -1.06 -12.41 3.96
N ILE A 140 -1.88 -11.74 3.14
CA ILE A 140 -2.27 -10.33 3.33
C ILE A 140 -3.76 -10.28 3.60
N PHE A 141 -4.15 -9.38 4.51
CA PHE A 141 -5.53 -9.19 4.92
C PHE A 141 -5.98 -7.76 4.64
N TRP A 142 -7.25 -7.61 4.30
CA TRP A 142 -7.94 -6.33 4.18
C TRP A 142 -8.14 -5.67 5.55
N PRO A 143 -8.42 -4.36 5.61
CA PRO A 143 -8.73 -3.67 6.86
C PRO A 143 -9.99 -4.17 7.56
N ASN A 144 -10.86 -4.92 6.87
CA ASN A 144 -11.98 -5.63 7.49
C ASN A 144 -11.60 -6.98 8.12
N GLY A 145 -10.37 -7.44 7.90
CA GLY A 145 -9.82 -8.70 8.40
C GLY A 145 -9.97 -9.89 7.44
N ASN A 146 -10.67 -9.73 6.31
CA ASN A 146 -10.79 -10.78 5.32
C ASN A 146 -9.48 -10.98 4.54
N LEU A 147 -9.24 -12.21 4.09
CA LEU A 147 -8.06 -12.57 3.33
C LEU A 147 -8.06 -11.85 1.97
N ALA A 148 -6.96 -11.20 1.63
CA ALA A 148 -6.72 -10.61 0.31
C ALA A 148 -5.95 -11.57 -0.60
N THR A 149 -4.91 -12.22 -0.09
CA THR A 149 -4.17 -13.27 -0.79
C THR A 149 -3.40 -14.13 0.22
N ASN A 150 -3.07 -15.38 -0.15
CA ASN A 150 -2.27 -16.27 0.70
C ASN A 150 -0.76 -16.07 0.51
N TYR A 151 -0.33 -15.59 -0.65
CA TYR A 151 1.08 -15.50 -1.00
C TYR A 151 1.35 -14.16 -1.68
N PHE A 152 1.74 -13.18 -0.86
CA PHE A 152 2.05 -11.85 -1.33
C PHE A 152 3.37 -11.80 -2.11
N ARG A 153 3.39 -11.00 -3.18
CA ARG A 153 4.52 -10.85 -4.12
C ARG A 153 4.93 -12.15 -4.82
N ALA A 154 4.02 -13.13 -4.89
CA ALA A 154 4.18 -14.31 -5.71
C ALA A 154 3.35 -14.19 -7.00
N PHE A 155 3.86 -14.85 -8.04
CA PHE A 155 3.17 -15.02 -9.31
C PHE A 155 2.17 -16.17 -9.23
N ASP A 156 1.17 -16.16 -10.10
CA ASP A 156 0.09 -17.18 -10.15
C ASP A 156 -0.83 -17.18 -8.94
N GLU A 157 -0.91 -16.05 -8.25
CA GLU A 157 -1.61 -16.00 -6.98
C GLU A 157 -3.03 -15.50 -7.08
N THR A 158 -3.89 -16.14 -6.30
CA THR A 158 -5.28 -15.70 -6.20
C THR A 158 -5.39 -14.52 -5.25
N TRP A 159 -6.01 -13.47 -5.75
CA TRP A 159 -6.38 -12.30 -4.96
C TRP A 159 -7.89 -12.20 -4.81
N TYR A 160 -8.34 -11.73 -3.66
CA TYR A 160 -9.74 -11.62 -3.29
C TYR A 160 -10.07 -10.19 -2.88
N TYR A 161 -11.26 -9.72 -3.24
CA TYR A 161 -11.87 -8.51 -2.74
C TYR A 161 -12.18 -8.61 -1.24
N PRO A 162 -12.46 -7.48 -0.58
CA PRO A 162 -12.91 -7.43 0.81
C PRO A 162 -14.05 -8.37 1.16
N ASP A 163 -14.92 -8.71 0.20
CA ASP A 163 -16.07 -9.59 0.37
C ASP A 163 -15.77 -11.07 0.01
N GLY A 164 -14.51 -11.40 -0.28
CA GLY A 164 -14.05 -12.74 -0.64
C GLY A 164 -14.23 -13.10 -2.12
N LYS A 165 -14.75 -12.20 -2.96
CA LYS A 165 -14.85 -12.44 -4.41
C LYS A 165 -13.48 -12.37 -5.07
N ILE A 166 -13.26 -13.12 -6.14
CA ILE A 166 -11.92 -13.19 -6.76
C ILE A 166 -11.63 -11.94 -7.61
N ILE A 167 -10.45 -11.36 -7.43
CA ILE A 167 -9.87 -10.29 -8.26
C ILE A 167 -9.13 -10.90 -9.46
N SER A 168 -8.25 -11.86 -9.21
CA SER A 168 -7.47 -12.56 -10.23
C SER A 168 -7.00 -13.91 -9.68
N TYR A 169 -6.68 -14.84 -10.58
CA TYR A 169 -6.02 -16.12 -10.25
C TYR A 169 -4.58 -16.16 -10.73
N GLU A 170 -4.13 -15.17 -11.51
CA GLU A 170 -2.87 -15.17 -12.25
C GLU A 170 -2.14 -13.84 -12.01
N ALA A 171 -2.08 -13.40 -10.75
CA ALA A 171 -1.40 -12.15 -10.38
C ALA A 171 0.06 -12.17 -10.86
N GLY A 172 0.55 -11.01 -11.30
CA GLY A 172 1.91 -10.86 -11.83
C GLY A 172 2.13 -11.36 -13.26
N TYR A 173 1.18 -12.06 -13.90
CA TYR A 173 1.38 -12.51 -15.29
C TYR A 173 0.70 -11.58 -16.29
N LYS A 174 1.48 -11.14 -17.28
CA LYS A 174 0.98 -10.59 -18.52
C LYS A 174 -0.03 -11.55 -19.16
N GLY A 175 -1.22 -11.04 -19.48
CA GLY A 175 -2.33 -11.85 -19.99
C GLY A 175 -3.11 -12.64 -18.93
N GLY A 176 -2.85 -12.43 -17.64
CA GLY A 176 -3.65 -12.99 -16.56
C GLY A 176 -5.10 -12.47 -16.60
N ARG A 177 -6.06 -13.27 -16.11
CA ARG A 177 -7.46 -12.86 -16.01
C ARG A 177 -7.75 -12.06 -14.75
N TRP A 178 -8.34 -10.88 -14.92
CA TRP A 178 -8.76 -10.01 -13.84
C TRP A 178 -10.26 -9.77 -13.89
N PHE A 179 -10.89 -9.69 -12.72
CA PHE A 179 -12.33 -9.66 -12.54
C PHE A 179 -12.75 -8.45 -11.71
N TYR A 180 -13.84 -7.79 -12.10
CA TYR A 180 -14.46 -6.71 -11.33
C TYR A 180 -15.82 -7.14 -10.77
N PRO A 181 -16.15 -6.80 -9.50
CA PRO A 181 -17.46 -7.03 -8.93
C PRO A 181 -18.40 -5.92 -9.39
N PHE A 182 -19.59 -6.30 -9.84
CA PHE A 182 -20.64 -5.33 -10.14
C PHE A 182 -21.95 -5.75 -9.49
N GLN A 183 -22.76 -4.78 -9.10
CA GLN A 183 -24.08 -5.04 -8.57
C GLN A 183 -25.00 -5.50 -9.69
N ARG A 184 -25.59 -6.69 -9.54
CA ARG A 184 -26.59 -7.22 -10.45
C ARG A 184 -27.96 -6.66 -10.10
N LEU A 185 -28.83 -6.59 -11.10
CA LEU A 185 -30.22 -6.12 -10.95
C LEU A 185 -31.06 -6.98 -9.99
N ASP A 186 -30.66 -8.24 -9.79
CA ASP A 186 -31.31 -9.16 -8.85
C ASP A 186 -30.84 -8.97 -7.39
N GLY A 187 -30.05 -7.92 -7.12
CA GLY A 187 -29.48 -7.63 -5.81
C GLY A 187 -28.25 -8.49 -5.47
N GLY A 188 -27.84 -9.41 -6.35
CA GLY A 188 -26.58 -10.15 -6.22
C GLY A 188 -25.38 -9.33 -6.68
N ILE A 189 -24.18 -9.88 -6.51
CA ILE A 189 -22.96 -9.31 -7.08
C ILE A 189 -22.43 -10.27 -8.15
N GLY A 190 -22.31 -9.78 -9.37
CA GLY A 190 -21.73 -10.48 -10.51
C GLY A 190 -20.23 -10.23 -10.59
N GLN A 191 -19.53 -11.05 -11.38
CA GLN A 191 -18.14 -10.82 -11.74
C GLN A 191 -17.99 -10.84 -13.24
N GLU A 192 -17.25 -9.86 -13.78
CA GLU A 192 -16.93 -9.80 -15.19
C GLU A 192 -15.43 -9.67 -15.40
N VAL A 193 -14.93 -10.32 -16.46
CA VAL A 193 -13.52 -10.23 -16.86
C VAL A 193 -13.24 -8.82 -17.37
N ILE A 194 -12.41 -8.08 -16.63
CA ILE A 194 -11.94 -6.73 -17.00
C ILE A 194 -10.96 -6.85 -18.17
N SER A 195 -10.01 -7.76 -18.06
CA SER A 195 -9.01 -8.02 -19.09
C SER A 195 -8.40 -9.39 -18.90
N SER A 196 -8.02 -9.98 -20.04
CA SER A 196 -7.23 -11.21 -20.15
C SER A 196 -5.91 -10.98 -20.88
N ASN A 197 -5.58 -9.73 -21.20
CA ASN A 197 -4.50 -9.40 -22.14
C ASN A 197 -3.63 -8.24 -21.63
N TRP A 198 -3.59 -7.97 -20.32
CA TRP A 198 -2.76 -6.89 -19.77
C TRP A 198 -1.31 -7.00 -20.25
N GLY A 199 -0.69 -5.86 -20.58
CA GLY A 199 0.73 -5.64 -20.81
C GLY A 199 1.15 -5.44 -22.28
N ASP A 200 0.21 -5.30 -23.21
CA ASP A 200 0.48 -4.95 -24.62
C ASP A 200 0.23 -3.45 -24.91
N GLU A 201 0.92 -2.91 -25.94
CA GLU A 201 0.59 -1.57 -26.44
C GLU A 201 -0.87 -1.56 -26.95
N ASP A 202 -1.60 -0.51 -26.59
CA ASP A 202 -3.00 -0.30 -26.99
C ASP A 202 -4.01 -1.27 -26.37
N ASP A 203 -3.69 -1.72 -25.16
CA ASP A 203 -4.60 -2.55 -24.38
C ASP A 203 -5.96 -1.91 -24.17
N ASN A 204 -6.94 -2.80 -24.17
CA ASN A 204 -8.33 -2.46 -23.94
C ASN A 204 -8.84 -3.32 -22.81
N PHE A 205 -9.60 -2.72 -21.92
CA PHE A 205 -10.37 -3.45 -20.93
C PHE A 205 -11.83 -3.52 -21.38
N THR A 206 -12.53 -4.56 -20.94
CA THR A 206 -13.96 -4.72 -21.12
C THR A 206 -14.65 -3.96 -20.00
N PHE A 207 -15.41 -2.94 -20.39
CA PHE A 207 -16.22 -2.14 -19.49
C PHE A 207 -17.64 -2.65 -19.47
N LEU A 208 -18.17 -2.92 -18.28
CA LEU A 208 -19.57 -3.24 -18.10
C LEU A 208 -20.37 -1.95 -17.91
N ASN A 209 -21.36 -1.76 -18.77
CA ASN A 209 -22.29 -0.64 -18.75
C ASN A 209 -23.71 -1.11 -18.43
N PHE A 210 -24.50 -0.17 -17.95
CA PHE A 210 -25.95 -0.32 -17.77
C PHE A 210 -26.67 0.66 -18.67
N ARG A 211 -27.68 0.17 -19.40
CA ARG A 211 -28.63 1.06 -20.08
C ARG A 211 -29.62 1.64 -19.06
N GLU A 212 -30.36 2.66 -19.47
CA GLU A 212 -31.43 3.26 -18.66
C GLU A 212 -32.53 2.25 -18.26
N ASP A 213 -32.68 1.16 -19.02
CA ASP A 213 -33.60 0.05 -18.71
C ASP A 213 -32.99 -1.01 -17.76
N GLY A 214 -31.77 -0.77 -17.28
CA GLY A 214 -31.01 -1.68 -16.42
C GLY A 214 -30.30 -2.81 -17.18
N SER A 215 -30.49 -2.96 -18.49
CA SER A 215 -29.85 -4.04 -19.24
C SER A 215 -28.33 -3.87 -19.32
N LEU A 216 -27.63 -4.99 -19.14
CA LEU A 216 -26.17 -5.08 -19.15
C LEU A 216 -25.66 -5.09 -20.60
N PHE A 217 -24.62 -4.31 -20.87
CA PHE A 217 -23.84 -4.45 -22.10
C PHE A 217 -22.38 -4.15 -21.84
N THR A 218 -21.50 -4.73 -22.65
CA THR A 218 -20.07 -4.51 -22.55
C THR A 218 -19.63 -3.54 -23.63
N SER A 219 -18.79 -2.56 -23.27
CA SER A 219 -18.02 -1.77 -24.24
C SER A 219 -16.55 -2.08 -24.07
N ARG A 220 -15.79 -1.99 -25.16
CA ARG A 220 -14.35 -2.17 -25.12
C ARG A 220 -13.71 -0.79 -25.19
N GLU A 221 -13.04 -0.41 -24.13
CA GLU A 221 -12.46 0.92 -24.00
C GLU A 221 -10.93 0.81 -24.00
N ARG A 222 -10.28 1.72 -24.74
CA ARG A 222 -8.82 1.75 -24.83
C ARG A 222 -8.24 2.44 -23.61
N ILE A 223 -7.26 1.78 -23.01
CA ILE A 223 -6.44 2.38 -21.97
C ILE A 223 -5.59 3.47 -22.63
N ARG A 224 -5.76 4.74 -22.22
CA ARG A 224 -5.06 5.87 -22.83
C ARG A 224 -3.55 5.75 -22.62
N ARG A 225 -2.82 5.24 -23.62
CA ARG A 225 -1.38 5.34 -23.98
C ARG A 225 -0.28 5.29 -22.89
N LYS A 226 -0.59 5.25 -21.60
CA LYS A 226 0.38 5.38 -20.49
C LYS A 226 0.13 4.41 -19.33
N LEU A 227 -0.69 3.40 -19.55
CA LEU A 227 -1.03 2.37 -18.58
C LEU A 227 -0.74 1.01 -19.22
N ILE A 228 0.54 0.80 -19.50
CA ILE A 228 1.09 -0.50 -19.85
C ILE A 228 1.68 -1.01 -18.54
N PHE A 229 1.13 -2.09 -18.02
CA PHE A 229 1.66 -2.76 -16.83
C PHE A 229 2.59 -3.86 -17.29
N ASP A 230 3.81 -3.89 -16.75
CA ASP A 230 4.64 -5.07 -16.85
C ASP A 230 4.24 -6.12 -15.78
N ASP A 231 4.90 -7.27 -15.82
CA ASP A 231 4.67 -8.36 -14.88
C ASP A 231 4.84 -7.93 -13.41
N ILE A 232 5.74 -6.97 -13.14
CA ILE A 232 6.01 -6.47 -11.79
C ILE A 232 4.90 -5.52 -11.33
N ASP A 233 4.44 -4.64 -12.22
CA ASP A 233 3.30 -3.76 -11.94
C ASP A 233 2.03 -4.58 -11.65
N LEU A 234 1.85 -5.73 -12.33
CA LEU A 234 0.73 -6.65 -12.12
C LEU A 234 0.78 -7.41 -10.79
N LEU A 235 1.87 -7.31 -10.03
CA LEU A 235 1.93 -7.78 -8.63
C LEU A 235 1.35 -6.76 -7.63
N ASP A 236 1.27 -5.46 -7.98
CA ASP A 236 0.57 -4.46 -7.17
C ASP A 236 -0.94 -4.49 -7.46
N VAL A 237 -1.58 -5.60 -7.10
CA VAL A 237 -3.02 -5.82 -7.31
C VAL A 237 -3.88 -4.66 -6.77
N PRO A 238 -3.63 -4.12 -5.56
CA PRO A 238 -4.36 -2.96 -5.08
C PRO A 238 -4.12 -1.69 -5.91
N GLY A 239 -2.88 -1.44 -6.36
CA GLY A 239 -2.56 -0.30 -7.24
C GLY A 239 -3.28 -0.38 -8.59
N VAL A 240 -3.22 -1.54 -9.24
CA VAL A 240 -3.91 -1.80 -10.52
C VAL A 240 -5.42 -1.60 -10.36
N LEU A 241 -6.02 -2.15 -9.30
CA LEU A 241 -7.44 -1.97 -9.02
C LEU A 241 -7.81 -0.52 -8.78
N LEU A 242 -7.04 0.24 -8.01
CA LEU A 242 -7.34 1.67 -7.79
C LEU A 242 -7.30 2.46 -9.08
N ILE A 243 -6.34 2.18 -9.97
CA ILE A 243 -6.29 2.84 -11.26
C ILE A 243 -7.58 2.56 -12.05
N ILE A 244 -8.01 1.30 -12.08
CA ILE A 244 -9.27 0.91 -12.72
C ILE A 244 -10.44 1.63 -12.04
N THR A 245 -10.65 1.46 -10.74
CA THR A 245 -11.79 2.04 -10.02
C THR A 245 -11.83 3.57 -10.12
N ARG A 246 -10.69 4.26 -10.09
CA ARG A 246 -10.59 5.73 -10.24
C ARG A 246 -10.96 6.22 -11.63
N LEU A 247 -10.68 5.44 -12.67
CA LEU A 247 -11.09 5.78 -14.04
C LEU A 247 -12.63 5.71 -14.20
N TYR A 248 -13.34 4.96 -13.34
CA TYR A 248 -14.75 4.64 -13.57
C TYR A 248 -15.74 5.08 -12.48
N GLN A 249 -15.36 5.22 -11.21
CA GLN A 249 -16.35 5.27 -10.12
C GLN A 249 -16.25 6.47 -9.17
N ALA A 250 -15.05 6.89 -8.74
CA ALA A 250 -14.92 8.03 -7.81
C ALA A 250 -13.51 8.62 -7.76
N SER A 251 -13.41 9.92 -7.48
CA SER A 251 -12.17 10.52 -6.98
C SER A 251 -11.96 10.14 -5.52
N ASP A 252 -10.76 9.68 -5.16
CA ASP A 252 -10.43 9.32 -3.78
C ASP A 252 -9.36 10.21 -3.14
N SER A 253 -9.27 10.11 -1.82
CA SER A 253 -8.25 10.68 -0.94
C SER A 253 -6.90 9.97 -1.06
N ALA A 254 -6.82 8.82 -1.73
CA ALA A 254 -5.58 8.09 -1.93
C ALA A 254 -4.60 8.72 -2.93
N LYS A 255 -4.99 9.84 -3.58
CA LYS A 255 -4.07 10.76 -4.25
C LYS A 255 -2.97 11.32 -3.33
N GLN A 256 -3.20 11.36 -2.02
CA GLN A 256 -2.19 11.80 -1.05
C GLN A 256 -1.11 10.75 -0.79
N PHE A 257 -1.35 9.48 -1.16
CA PHE A 257 -0.48 8.35 -0.82
C PHE A 257 0.24 7.73 -2.02
N ALA A 258 -0.14 8.06 -3.25
CA ALA A 258 0.50 7.51 -4.44
C ALA A 258 1.69 8.39 -4.88
N PRO A 259 2.92 7.85 -5.00
CA PRO A 259 3.87 8.31 -5.99
C PRO A 259 3.26 8.10 -7.39
N ALA A 260 3.74 8.84 -8.37
CA ALA A 260 3.27 8.76 -9.75
C ALA A 260 3.62 7.44 -10.47
N ASP A 261 4.17 6.45 -9.75
CA ASP A 261 4.64 5.16 -10.25
C ASP A 261 3.87 4.03 -9.55
N VAL A 262 3.39 3.07 -10.34
CA VAL A 262 2.59 1.90 -9.92
C VAL A 262 3.42 0.89 -9.11
N ASN A 263 4.73 1.13 -9.02
CA ASN A 263 5.67 0.14 -8.53
C ASN A 263 5.81 0.20 -7.01
N ILE A 264 5.15 -0.73 -6.32
CA ILE A 264 5.11 -0.77 -4.85
C ILE A 264 6.25 -1.52 -4.18
N THR A 265 7.23 -2.04 -4.92
CA THR A 265 8.26 -2.89 -4.33
C THR A 265 9.60 -2.19 -4.18
N GLY A 266 9.61 -1.13 -3.36
CA GLY A 266 10.81 -0.64 -2.69
C GLY A 266 11.17 -1.45 -1.43
N ALA A 267 10.66 -2.68 -1.29
CA ALA A 267 11.05 -3.56 -0.19
C ALA A 267 12.45 -4.11 -0.46
N PRO A 268 13.36 -4.08 0.53
CA PRO A 268 14.71 -4.59 0.34
C PRO A 268 14.64 -6.13 0.31
N TYR A 269 15.02 -6.69 -0.84
CA TYR A 269 15.29 -8.11 -1.12
C TYR A 269 14.08 -9.00 -1.44
#